data_AF-A0A696FZN6-F1
#
_entry.id   AF-A0A696FZN6-F1
#
_cell.length_a   1.000
_cell.length_b   1.000
_cell.length_c   1.000
_cell.angle_alpha   90.00
_cell.angle_beta   90.00
_cell.angle_gamma   90.00
#
_symmetry.space_group_name_H-M   'P 1'
#
loop_
_entity.id
_entity.type
_entity.pdbx_description
1 polymer ?
#
loop_
_entity_poly.entity_id
_entity_poly.type
_entity_poly.pdbx_seq_one_letter_code
_entity_poly.pdbx_strand_id
1 'polypeptide(L)'
;KLGAAQRRRREKSKEKAKMLLYLENENKKDSKIKQISISNIPKKPHWRESEEDISKLYHDYEKQKSFLNSKEVPYGTKHSVRPDLYKNGSSIEIKNYNLDKTYSANNLINIITKQYQQRLQHLPPKTEQIFIIDSRGQNISKEIQEKIKQKIRIKLNCDILIQFKTK
;
A
#
# COMPACT_ATOMS: atom_id res chain seq x y z
N LYS A 1 52.75 45.46 -17.87
CA LYS A 1 51.34 45.93 -17.77
C LYS A 1 50.52 45.17 -18.82
N LEU A 2 49.48 44.40 -18.45
CA LEU A 2 48.62 43.70 -19.42
C LEU A 2 47.89 44.69 -20.33
N GLY A 3 47.83 44.41 -21.64
CA GLY A 3 47.11 45.22 -22.64
C GLY A 3 45.59 45.15 -22.48
N ALA A 4 44.88 46.21 -22.89
CA ALA A 4 43.45 46.38 -22.65
C ALA A 4 42.57 45.22 -23.17
N ALA A 5 42.91 44.64 -24.32
CA ALA A 5 42.20 43.49 -24.89
C ALA A 5 42.35 42.20 -24.03
N GLN A 6 43.53 42.01 -23.43
CA GLN A 6 43.84 40.87 -22.58
C GLN A 6 43.11 40.97 -21.23
N ARG A 7 42.93 42.19 -20.70
CA ARG A 7 42.12 42.46 -19.51
C ARG A 7 40.64 42.17 -19.76
N ARG A 8 40.07 42.68 -20.86
CA ARG A 8 38.66 42.41 -21.25
C ARG A 8 38.37 40.92 -21.45
N ARG A 9 39.28 40.16 -22.07
CA ARG A 9 39.14 38.70 -22.20
C ARG A 9 39.12 38.01 -20.83
N ARG A 10 39.96 38.46 -19.90
CA ARG A 10 40.06 37.91 -18.54
C ARG A 10 38.85 38.27 -17.67
N GLU A 11 38.21 39.41 -17.89
CA GLU A 11 36.94 39.75 -17.23
C GLU A 11 35.78 38.90 -17.74
N LYS A 12 35.63 38.75 -19.06
CA LYS A 12 34.62 37.86 -19.66
C LYS A 12 34.77 36.40 -19.21
N SER A 13 36.00 35.91 -19.07
CA SER A 13 36.22 34.54 -18.57
C SER A 13 35.83 34.38 -17.10
N LYS A 14 36.06 35.39 -16.25
CA LYS A 14 35.61 35.41 -14.85
C LYS A 14 34.09 35.45 -14.73
N GLU A 15 33.41 36.26 -15.54
CA GLU A 15 31.94 36.32 -15.55
C GLU A 15 31.33 34.98 -15.97
N LYS A 16 31.89 34.34 -17.01
CA LYS A 16 31.45 33.01 -17.44
C LYS A 16 31.63 31.96 -16.34
N ALA A 17 32.75 31.98 -15.62
CA ALA A 17 32.99 31.08 -14.50
C ALA A 17 32.00 31.31 -13.34
N LYS A 18 31.69 32.59 -13.03
CA LYS A 18 30.69 32.95 -12.02
C LYS A 18 29.28 32.46 -12.39
N MET A 19 28.91 32.57 -13.67
CA MET A 19 27.61 32.09 -14.17
C MET A 19 27.49 30.57 -14.11
N LEU A 20 28.55 29.84 -14.47
CA LEU A 20 28.58 28.37 -14.36
C LEU A 20 28.44 27.91 -12.90
N LEU A 21 29.13 28.59 -11.97
CA LEU A 21 29.02 28.28 -10.55
C LEU A 21 27.59 28.52 -10.02
N TYR A 22 26.93 29.57 -10.47
CA TYR A 22 25.52 29.85 -10.12
C TYR A 22 24.58 28.73 -10.61
N LEU A 23 24.71 28.34 -11.89
CA LEU A 23 23.90 27.26 -12.47
C LEU A 23 24.12 25.92 -11.77
N GLU A 24 25.37 25.61 -11.39
CA GLU A 24 25.67 24.38 -10.67
C GLU A 24 25.06 24.38 -9.24
N ASN A 25 25.03 25.53 -8.58
CA ASN A 25 24.42 25.68 -7.27
C ASN A 25 22.89 25.56 -7.31
N GLU A 26 22.24 26.11 -8.34
CA GLU A 26 20.79 25.93 -8.57
C GLU A 26 20.44 24.45 -8.79
N ASN A 27 21.21 23.74 -9.62
CA ASN A 27 21.01 22.29 -9.84
C ASN A 27 21.21 21.46 -8.55
N LYS A 28 22.18 21.83 -7.71
CA LYS A 28 22.38 21.19 -6.38
C LYS A 28 21.23 21.47 -5.43
N LYS A 29 20.63 22.66 -5.50
CA LYS A 29 19.47 23.05 -4.69
C LYS A 29 18.22 22.26 -5.10
N ASP A 30 17.94 22.15 -6.40
CA ASP A 30 16.82 21.38 -6.93
C ASP A 30 16.92 19.89 -6.65
N SER A 31 18.11 19.32 -6.78
CA SER A 31 18.36 17.91 -6.45
C SER A 31 18.16 17.65 -4.94
N LYS A 32 18.62 18.57 -4.08
CA LYS A 32 18.40 18.49 -2.63
C LYS A 32 16.91 18.63 -2.26
N ILE A 33 16.17 19.54 -2.91
CA ILE A 33 14.72 19.71 -2.70
C ILE A 33 13.97 18.43 -3.13
N LYS A 34 14.29 17.84 -4.27
CA LYS A 34 13.72 16.54 -4.69
C LYS A 34 14.06 15.41 -3.71
N GLN A 35 15.27 15.40 -3.15
CA GLN A 35 15.67 14.36 -2.21
C GLN A 35 14.93 14.47 -0.88
N ILE A 36 14.71 15.70 -0.38
CA ILE A 36 13.94 15.99 0.84
C ILE A 36 12.45 15.66 0.64
N SER A 37 11.87 15.90 -0.55
CA SER A 37 10.48 15.54 -0.81
C SER A 37 10.27 14.03 -0.88
N ILE A 38 11.24 13.26 -1.36
CA ILE A 38 11.19 11.78 -1.39
C ILE A 38 11.35 11.18 0.02
N SER A 39 12.17 11.77 0.89
CA SER A 39 12.40 11.24 2.25
C SER A 39 11.20 11.40 3.20
N ASN A 40 10.27 12.30 2.88
CA ASN A 40 9.09 12.58 3.70
C ASN A 40 7.81 11.87 3.22
N ILE A 41 7.87 11.08 2.14
CA ILE A 41 6.75 10.24 1.74
C ILE A 41 6.77 9.00 2.66
N PRO A 42 5.68 8.73 3.41
CA PRO A 42 5.63 7.53 4.23
C PRO A 42 5.87 6.32 3.34
N LYS A 43 6.85 5.49 3.68
CA LYS A 43 7.16 4.30 2.89
C LYS A 43 6.04 3.28 3.08
N LYS A 44 5.57 2.69 1.97
CA LYS A 44 4.63 1.56 2.02
C LYS A 44 5.26 0.41 2.84
N PRO A 45 4.57 -0.13 3.85
CA PRO A 45 5.10 -1.22 4.67
C PRO A 45 5.21 -2.50 3.85
N HIS A 46 6.08 -3.41 4.28
CA HIS A 46 6.12 -4.76 3.75
C HIS A 46 4.85 -5.54 4.17
N TRP A 47 4.39 -6.50 3.37
CA TRP A 47 3.14 -7.22 3.66
C TRP A 47 3.14 -7.91 5.03
N ARG A 48 4.29 -8.45 5.44
CA ARG A 48 4.47 -9.06 6.75
C ARG A 48 4.33 -8.06 7.91
N GLU A 49 4.84 -6.84 7.73
CA GLU A 49 4.68 -5.76 8.73
C GLU A 49 3.21 -5.36 8.85
N SER A 50 2.46 -5.32 7.74
CA SER A 50 1.01 -5.09 7.78
C SER A 50 0.29 -6.15 8.61
N GLU A 51 0.63 -7.44 8.43
CA GLU A 51 0.03 -8.53 9.21
C GLU A 51 0.37 -8.45 10.70
N GLU A 52 1.64 -8.17 11.02
CA GLU A 52 2.10 -8.04 12.40
C GLU A 52 1.46 -6.83 13.09
N ASP A 53 1.40 -5.68 12.43
CA ASP A 53 0.79 -4.46 12.97
C ASP A 53 -0.70 -4.63 13.23
N ILE A 54 -1.44 -5.22 12.28
CA ILE A 54 -2.86 -5.49 12.48
C ILE A 54 -3.05 -6.53 13.58
N SER A 55 -2.27 -7.60 13.60
CA SER A 55 -2.38 -8.62 14.65
C SER A 55 -2.18 -8.07 16.06
N LYS A 56 -1.34 -7.04 16.24
CA LYS A 56 -1.18 -6.38 17.55
C LYS A 56 -2.46 -5.66 18.00
N LEU A 57 -3.29 -5.19 17.07
CA LEU A 57 -4.57 -4.53 17.36
C LEU A 57 -5.70 -5.53 17.66
N TYR A 58 -5.57 -6.77 17.19
CA TYR A 58 -6.57 -7.84 17.34
C TYR A 58 -5.98 -9.00 18.14
N HIS A 59 -5.56 -8.72 19.38
CA HIS A 59 -4.87 -9.69 20.25
C HIS A 59 -5.73 -10.88 20.68
N ASP A 60 -7.05 -10.75 20.58
CA ASP A 60 -8.05 -11.78 20.89
C ASP A 60 -8.40 -12.65 19.67
N TYR A 61 -7.77 -12.40 18.53
CA TYR A 61 -7.85 -13.25 17.35
C TYR A 61 -6.67 -14.20 17.29
N GLU A 62 -6.93 -15.43 16.85
CA GLU A 62 -5.94 -16.47 16.67
C GLU A 62 -5.45 -16.50 15.22
N LYS A 63 -4.14 -16.72 15.05
CA LYS A 63 -3.53 -16.99 13.74
C LYS A 63 -3.66 -18.46 13.40
N GLN A 64 -3.47 -18.79 12.13
CA GLN A 64 -3.28 -20.16 11.64
C GLN A 64 -4.51 -21.10 11.74
N LYS A 65 -5.73 -20.57 11.93
CA LYS A 65 -6.95 -21.39 11.92
C LYS A 65 -7.46 -21.67 10.52
N SER A 66 -7.51 -22.94 10.14
CA SER A 66 -8.01 -23.40 8.85
C SER A 66 -9.40 -24.04 9.00
N PHE A 67 -10.25 -23.85 7.99
CA PHE A 67 -11.62 -24.36 8.01
C PHE A 67 -11.97 -25.05 6.69
N LEU A 68 -12.73 -26.13 6.78
CA LEU A 68 -13.35 -26.81 5.66
C LEU A 68 -14.77 -27.21 6.06
N ASN A 69 -15.75 -26.77 5.27
CA ASN A 69 -17.17 -27.06 5.48
C ASN A 69 -17.62 -26.78 6.93
N SER A 70 -17.28 -25.58 7.41
CA SER A 70 -17.62 -25.07 8.75
C SER A 70 -16.94 -25.77 9.93
N LYS A 71 -15.99 -26.67 9.69
CA LYS A 71 -15.18 -27.31 10.74
C LYS A 71 -13.74 -26.85 10.68
N GLU A 72 -13.13 -26.65 11.85
CA GLU A 72 -11.70 -26.41 11.95
C GLU A 72 -10.94 -27.67 11.52
N VAL A 73 -9.88 -27.49 10.74
CA VAL A 73 -9.05 -28.57 10.19
C VAL A 73 -7.57 -28.24 10.32
N PRO A 74 -6.67 -29.25 10.29
CA PRO A 74 -5.23 -29.01 10.33
C PRO A 74 -4.73 -28.13 9.18
N TYR A 75 -3.61 -27.44 9.42
CA TYR A 75 -2.92 -26.66 8.39
C TYR A 75 -2.57 -27.51 7.17
N GLY A 76 -2.69 -26.92 5.97
CA GLY A 76 -2.40 -27.61 4.71
C GLY A 76 -3.49 -28.55 4.21
N THR A 77 -4.62 -28.68 4.93
CA THR A 77 -5.77 -29.46 4.47
C THR A 77 -6.25 -28.94 3.10
N LYS A 78 -6.28 -29.82 2.10
CA LYS A 78 -6.65 -29.47 0.74
C LYS A 78 -8.06 -28.86 0.70
N HIS A 79 -8.23 -27.78 -0.07
CA HIS A 79 -9.48 -27.02 -0.21
C HIS A 79 -9.96 -26.29 1.05
N SER A 80 -9.21 -26.30 2.15
CA SER A 80 -9.53 -25.47 3.31
C SER A 80 -9.30 -23.98 3.03
N VAL A 81 -10.02 -23.13 3.76
CA VAL A 81 -9.76 -21.68 3.83
C VAL A 81 -9.05 -21.36 5.13
N ARG A 82 -8.16 -20.37 5.08
CA ARG A 82 -7.43 -19.90 6.26
C ARG A 82 -7.39 -18.37 6.25
N PRO A 83 -8.26 -17.69 7.01
CA PRO A 83 -8.11 -16.25 7.21
C PRO A 83 -6.80 -15.96 7.95
N ASP A 84 -6.29 -14.74 7.81
CA ASP A 84 -5.07 -14.33 8.52
C ASP A 84 -5.28 -14.33 10.04
N LEU A 85 -6.47 -13.92 10.48
CA LEU A 85 -6.89 -13.90 11.87
C LEU A 85 -8.33 -14.43 12.00
N TYR A 86 -8.58 -15.20 13.06
CA TYR A 86 -9.91 -15.73 13.36
C TYR A 86 -10.23 -15.64 14.85
N LYS A 87 -11.46 -15.24 15.15
CA LYS A 87 -12.10 -15.35 16.45
C LYS A 87 -13.47 -16.01 16.24
N ASN A 88 -14.02 -16.69 17.24
CA ASN A 88 -15.34 -17.31 17.09
C ASN A 88 -16.38 -16.29 16.56
N GLY A 89 -16.94 -16.56 15.38
CA GLY A 89 -17.89 -15.69 14.70
C GLY A 89 -17.31 -14.51 13.90
N SER A 90 -15.99 -14.34 13.81
CA SER A 90 -15.36 -13.24 13.05
C SER A 90 -14.02 -13.65 12.42
N SER A 91 -13.79 -13.21 11.19
CA SER A 91 -12.56 -13.46 10.44
C SER A 91 -12.02 -12.17 9.84
N ILE A 92 -10.68 -12.02 9.83
CA ILE A 92 -10.01 -10.86 9.25
C ILE A 92 -9.03 -11.33 8.18
N GLU A 93 -9.07 -10.67 7.03
CA GLU A 93 -8.07 -10.77 5.96
C GLU A 93 -7.34 -9.46 5.78
N ILE A 94 -6.01 -9.51 5.70
CA ILE A 94 -5.16 -8.35 5.48
C ILE A 94 -4.63 -8.37 4.04
N LYS A 95 -4.75 -7.24 3.35
CA LYS A 95 -4.30 -7.06 1.96
C LYS A 95 -3.39 -5.86 1.84
N ASN A 96 -2.18 -6.05 1.31
CA ASN A 96 -1.19 -4.99 1.14
C ASN A 96 -0.83 -4.77 -0.36
N TYR A 97 -1.84 -4.52 -1.20
CA TYR A 97 -1.67 -4.34 -2.66
C TYR A 97 -1.19 -2.92 -3.01
N ASN A 98 -0.59 -2.75 -4.20
CA ASN A 98 -0.25 -1.43 -4.74
C ASN A 98 -1.46 -0.85 -5.49
N LEU A 99 -2.17 0.08 -4.87
CA LEU A 99 -3.43 0.61 -5.37
C LEU A 99 -3.25 1.77 -6.35
N ASP A 100 -2.04 2.31 -6.50
CA ASP A 100 -1.73 3.33 -7.52
C ASP A 100 -1.81 2.75 -8.94
N LYS A 101 -1.69 1.43 -9.07
CA LYS A 101 -1.79 0.72 -10.35
C LYS A 101 -3.18 0.11 -10.53
N THR A 102 -3.91 0.56 -11.55
CA THR A 102 -5.25 0.06 -11.91
C THR A 102 -5.32 -1.47 -12.02
N TYR A 103 -4.31 -2.10 -12.62
CA TYR A 103 -4.25 -3.57 -12.72
C TYR A 103 -4.19 -4.24 -11.34
N SER A 104 -3.37 -3.72 -10.43
CA SER A 104 -3.21 -4.30 -9.09
C SER A 104 -4.47 -4.08 -8.24
N ALA A 105 -5.12 -2.92 -8.36
CA ALA A 105 -6.43 -2.67 -7.74
C ALA A 105 -7.52 -3.62 -8.27
N ASN A 106 -7.60 -3.85 -9.59
CA ASN A 106 -8.54 -4.82 -10.16
C ASN A 106 -8.26 -6.25 -9.71
N ASN A 107 -6.98 -6.63 -9.59
CA ASN A 107 -6.59 -7.93 -9.06
C ASN A 107 -7.00 -8.09 -7.59
N LEU A 108 -6.80 -7.06 -6.76
CA LEU A 108 -7.27 -7.05 -5.38
C LEU A 108 -8.78 -7.29 -5.30
N ILE A 109 -9.56 -6.57 -6.11
CA ILE A 109 -11.03 -6.71 -6.17
C ILE A 109 -11.41 -8.17 -6.47
N ASN A 110 -10.77 -8.79 -7.47
CA ASN A 110 -11.04 -10.18 -7.85
C ASN A 110 -10.68 -11.16 -6.73
N ILE A 111 -9.53 -10.96 -6.08
CA ILE A 111 -9.07 -11.81 -4.97
C ILE A 111 -10.01 -11.73 -3.78
N ILE A 112 -10.39 -10.52 -3.36
CA ILE A 112 -11.34 -10.34 -2.24
C ILE A 112 -12.68 -11.01 -2.57
N THR A 113 -13.20 -10.78 -3.77
CA THR A 113 -14.47 -11.38 -4.22
C THR A 113 -14.42 -12.91 -4.12
N LYS A 114 -13.38 -13.53 -4.67
CA LYS A 114 -13.17 -14.98 -4.64
C LYS A 114 -13.04 -15.51 -3.21
N GLN A 115 -12.20 -14.87 -2.39
CA GLN A 115 -11.97 -15.31 -1.02
C GLN A 115 -13.22 -15.20 -0.16
N TYR A 116 -13.99 -14.12 -0.31
CA TYR A 116 -15.25 -13.93 0.41
C TYR A 116 -16.23 -15.07 0.13
N GLN A 117 -16.41 -15.42 -1.16
CA GLN A 117 -17.29 -16.53 -1.57
C GLN A 117 -16.81 -17.89 -1.04
N GLN A 118 -15.52 -18.19 -1.14
CA GLN A 118 -14.95 -19.43 -0.59
C GLN A 118 -15.16 -19.54 0.92
N ARG A 119 -15.09 -18.41 1.62
CA ARG A 119 -15.27 -18.35 3.08
C ARG A 119 -16.72 -18.48 3.51
N LEU A 120 -17.67 -17.96 2.72
CA LEU A 120 -19.10 -18.25 2.94
C LEU A 120 -19.37 -19.75 2.94
N GLN A 121 -18.65 -20.51 2.10
CA GLN A 121 -18.80 -21.97 2.00
C GLN A 121 -18.11 -22.73 3.14
N HIS A 122 -16.91 -22.29 3.56
CA HIS A 122 -16.04 -23.10 4.40
C HIS A 122 -15.88 -22.62 5.84
N LEU A 123 -16.15 -21.34 6.15
CA LEU A 123 -16.14 -20.86 7.53
C LEU A 123 -17.40 -21.35 8.28
N PRO A 124 -17.39 -21.31 9.62
CA PRO A 124 -18.60 -21.52 10.41
C PRO A 124 -19.72 -20.54 9.99
N PRO A 125 -20.99 -20.97 9.98
CA PRO A 125 -22.11 -20.10 9.61
C PRO A 125 -22.15 -18.84 10.46
N LYS A 126 -22.60 -17.73 9.86
CA LYS A 126 -22.68 -16.41 10.50
C LYS A 126 -21.32 -15.81 10.91
N THR A 127 -20.20 -16.38 10.44
CA THR A 127 -18.89 -15.73 10.61
C THR A 127 -18.86 -14.42 9.84
N GLU A 128 -18.67 -13.30 10.56
CA GLU A 128 -18.43 -12.00 9.96
C GLU A 128 -17.06 -11.98 9.26
N GLN A 129 -16.99 -11.42 8.05
CA GLN A 129 -15.76 -11.34 7.27
C GLN A 129 -15.33 -9.90 7.08
N ILE A 130 -14.17 -9.55 7.62
CA ILE A 130 -13.59 -8.20 7.56
C ILE A 130 -12.35 -8.24 6.68
N PHE A 131 -12.29 -7.36 5.69
CA PHE A 131 -11.11 -7.17 4.85
C PHE A 131 -10.44 -5.84 5.21
N ILE A 132 -9.19 -5.92 5.65
CA ILE A 132 -8.35 -4.76 5.94
C ILE A 132 -7.38 -4.57 4.79
N ILE A 133 -7.52 -3.46 4.08
CA ILE A 133 -6.62 -3.08 2.98
C ILE A 133 -5.60 -2.07 3.55
N ASP A 134 -4.35 -2.48 3.66
CA ASP A 134 -3.25 -1.60 4.06
C ASP A 134 -2.80 -0.75 2.86
N SER A 135 -3.15 0.54 2.93
CA SER A 135 -2.79 1.54 1.94
C SER A 135 -1.84 2.60 2.52
N ARG A 136 -1.17 2.31 3.66
CA ARG A 136 -0.14 3.21 4.20
C ARG A 136 0.96 3.44 3.18
N GLY A 137 1.45 4.67 3.13
CA GLY A 137 2.51 5.08 2.21
C GLY A 137 2.12 5.07 0.73
N GLN A 138 0.83 5.08 0.42
CA GLN A 138 0.29 5.19 -0.94
C GLN A 138 -0.63 6.42 -1.03
N ASN A 139 -0.64 7.09 -2.18
CA ASN A 139 -1.45 8.30 -2.37
C ASN A 139 -2.88 7.97 -2.81
N ILE A 140 -3.62 7.26 -1.94
CA ILE A 140 -4.95 6.75 -2.27
C ILE A 140 -6.03 7.65 -1.66
N SER A 141 -6.72 8.39 -2.53
CA SER A 141 -7.84 9.25 -2.13
C SER A 141 -9.02 8.43 -1.60
N LYS A 142 -9.86 9.04 -0.76
CA LYS A 142 -11.11 8.43 -0.27
C LYS A 142 -12.03 8.00 -1.42
N GLU A 143 -12.03 8.73 -2.52
CA GLU A 143 -12.81 8.40 -3.72
C GLU A 143 -12.35 7.07 -4.34
N ILE A 144 -11.03 6.84 -4.44
CA ILE A 144 -10.49 5.57 -4.93
C ILE A 144 -10.85 4.43 -3.98
N GLN A 145 -10.76 4.66 -2.67
CA GLN A 145 -11.17 3.67 -1.67
C GLN A 145 -12.63 3.27 -1.83
N GLU A 146 -13.53 4.25 -1.99
CA GLU A 146 -14.96 3.98 -2.16
C GLU A 146 -15.24 3.29 -3.50
N LYS A 147 -14.57 3.70 -4.59
CA LYS A 147 -14.65 3.01 -5.88
C LYS A 147 -14.27 1.53 -5.77
N ILE A 148 -13.22 1.20 -5.01
CA ILE A 148 -12.83 -0.20 -4.76
C ILE A 148 -13.92 -0.93 -3.97
N LYS A 149 -14.43 -0.34 -2.89
CA LYS A 149 -15.51 -0.93 -2.07
C LYS A 149 -16.77 -1.19 -2.90
N GLN A 150 -17.22 -0.19 -3.65
CA GLN A 150 -18.40 -0.29 -4.53
C GLN A 150 -18.23 -1.38 -5.57
N LYS A 151 -17.08 -1.45 -6.25
CA LYS A 151 -16.82 -2.52 -7.23
C LYS A 151 -16.90 -3.92 -6.62
N ILE A 152 -16.42 -4.10 -5.39
CA ILE A 152 -16.51 -5.39 -4.69
C ILE A 152 -17.97 -5.69 -4.32
N ARG A 153 -18.69 -4.72 -3.74
CA ARG A 153 -20.12 -4.88 -3.39
C ARG A 153 -20.97 -5.25 -4.61
N ILE A 154 -20.77 -4.55 -5.74
CA ILE A 154 -21.47 -4.83 -6.99
C ILE A 154 -21.16 -6.24 -7.50
N LYS A 155 -19.89 -6.67 -7.45
CA LYS A 155 -19.49 -8.02 -7.89
C LYS A 155 -20.08 -9.13 -7.01
N LEU A 156 -20.18 -8.89 -5.71
CA LEU A 156 -20.72 -9.86 -4.75
C LEU A 156 -22.24 -9.81 -4.65
N ASN A 157 -22.86 -8.71 -5.11
CA ASN A 157 -24.26 -8.39 -4.88
C ASN A 157 -24.65 -8.46 -3.38
N CYS A 158 -23.75 -7.99 -2.50
CA CYS A 158 -23.98 -7.94 -1.06
C CYS A 158 -23.12 -6.86 -0.39
N ASP A 159 -23.49 -6.52 0.85
CA ASP A 159 -22.66 -5.69 1.71
C ASP A 159 -21.55 -6.50 2.37
N ILE A 160 -20.34 -5.95 2.34
CA ILE A 160 -19.13 -6.54 2.88
C ILE A 160 -18.35 -5.49 3.68
N LEU A 161 -17.74 -5.92 4.78
CA LEU A 161 -16.94 -5.05 5.65
C LEU A 161 -15.53 -4.90 5.11
N ILE A 162 -15.23 -3.70 4.60
CA ILE A 162 -13.92 -3.34 4.07
C ILE A 162 -13.41 -2.08 4.76
N GLN A 163 -12.25 -2.20 5.41
CA GLN A 163 -11.57 -1.12 6.10
C GLN A 163 -10.24 -0.80 5.41
N PHE A 164 -9.89 0.48 5.33
CA PHE A 164 -8.59 0.91 4.83
C PHE A 164 -7.73 1.39 5.98
N LYS A 165 -6.52 0.85 6.09
CA LYS A 165 -5.49 1.39 6.97
C LYS A 165 -4.65 2.38 6.19
N THR A 166 -4.81 3.67 6.50
CA THR A 166 -4.16 4.78 5.80
C THR A 166 -3.05 5.46 6.62
N LYS A 167 -3.01 5.21 7.93
CA LYS A 167 -2.02 5.74 8.88
C LYS A 167 -1.55 4.62 9.81
#